data_AF-A0A4V2P8V8-F1
#
_entry.id   AF-A0A4V2P8V8-F1
#
_cell.length_a   1.000
_cell.length_b   1.000
_cell.length_c   1.000
_cell.angle_alpha   90.00
_cell.angle_beta   90.00
_cell.angle_gamma   90.00
#
_symmetry.space_group_name_H-M   'P 1'
#
loop_
_entity.id
_entity.type
_entity.pdbx_description
1 polymer ?
#
loop_
_entity_poly.entity_id
_entity_poly.type
_entity_poly.pdbx_seq_one_letter_code
_entity_poly.pdbx_strand_id
1 'polypeptide(L)'
;MPRTAYKQSILIHNARATTLFVLMMTCAFLMHGCSSSAHQKNYHNNGKLIQNVSADFRVGGFFGTTYVVKIKDNVLSYRTYKQGVTSEWQKQTLSAEDIEKLESKFIELDVVNWDKQYINPNIMDGTNWFIQYSSKRIKIKSRGKNKYPDSYKSIMTYLSKELLKGKPFA
;
A
#
# COMPACT_ATOMS: atom_id res chain seq x y z
N MET A 1 42.13 -38.10 -58.74
CA MET A 1 41.18 -38.06 -59.88
C MET A 1 40.18 -39.20 -59.69
N PRO A 2 38.90 -39.12 -60.12
CA PRO A 2 38.20 -38.09 -60.90
C PRO A 2 37.20 -37.28 -60.04
N ARG A 3 36.92 -35.97 -60.24
CA ARG A 3 36.23 -35.25 -61.34
C ARG A 3 34.87 -35.87 -61.72
N THR A 4 33.76 -35.23 -61.32
CA THR A 4 32.92 -34.43 -62.24
C THR A 4 31.69 -33.85 -61.53
N ALA A 5 31.51 -32.55 -61.73
CA ALA A 5 30.27 -31.82 -61.49
C ALA A 5 29.42 -31.85 -62.77
N TYR A 6 28.09 -31.79 -62.66
CA TYR A 6 27.18 -31.34 -63.71
C TYR A 6 25.90 -30.80 -63.01
N LYS A 7 25.67 -29.48 -63.04
CA LYS A 7 24.65 -28.75 -63.83
C LYS A 7 23.19 -29.10 -63.41
N GLN A 8 22.24 -28.19 -63.27
CA GLN A 8 22.10 -26.81 -63.69
C GLN A 8 20.88 -26.19 -62.97
N SER A 9 20.96 -24.89 -62.78
CA SER A 9 19.93 -23.89 -62.42
C SER A 9 18.61 -23.99 -63.19
N ILE A 10 17.49 -23.76 -62.50
CA ILE A 10 16.36 -22.96 -63.03
C ILE A 10 15.89 -22.02 -61.92
N LEU A 11 15.93 -20.74 -62.26
CA LEU A 11 15.40 -19.60 -61.53
C LEU A 11 14.20 -19.09 -62.35
N ILE A 12 13.34 -18.33 -61.67
CA ILE A 12 12.41 -17.30 -62.13
C ILE A 12 10.94 -17.68 -62.46
N HIS A 13 10.06 -16.83 -61.88
CA HIS A 13 8.68 -16.45 -62.23
C HIS A 13 7.57 -17.26 -61.51
N ASN A 14 6.58 -16.68 -60.82
CA ASN A 14 6.02 -15.33 -60.89
C ASN A 14 5.34 -14.89 -59.58
N ALA A 15 5.41 -13.58 -59.36
CA ALA A 15 4.54 -12.77 -58.53
C ALA A 15 3.05 -13.14 -58.63
N ARG A 16 2.39 -13.24 -57.47
CA ARG A 16 1.04 -12.72 -57.13
C ARG A 16 0.49 -13.39 -55.87
N ALA A 17 0.74 -12.78 -54.71
CA ALA A 17 -0.13 -12.92 -53.53
C ALA A 17 0.22 -11.81 -52.53
N THR A 18 0.17 -10.57 -53.00
CA THR A 18 0.07 -9.40 -52.13
C THR A 18 -1.36 -9.37 -51.58
N THR A 19 -1.51 -8.92 -50.34
CA THR A 19 -2.72 -8.36 -49.70
C THR A 19 -3.36 -9.24 -48.62
N LEU A 20 -3.54 -8.63 -47.44
CA LEU A 20 -4.25 -9.08 -46.23
C LEU A 20 -3.46 -9.92 -45.21
N PHE A 21 -2.58 -9.28 -44.44
CA PHE A 21 -2.46 -9.56 -42.99
C PHE A 21 -1.81 -8.37 -42.24
N VAL A 22 -2.25 -7.15 -42.56
CA VAL A 22 -1.95 -5.93 -41.78
C VAL A 22 -3.28 -5.22 -41.52
N LEU A 23 -4.05 -5.71 -40.55
CA LEU A 23 -5.29 -5.06 -40.09
C LEU A 23 -5.80 -5.68 -38.77
N MET A 24 -5.01 -5.55 -37.70
CA MET A 24 -5.47 -5.69 -36.30
C MET A 24 -4.79 -4.63 -35.41
N MET A 25 -4.50 -3.47 -35.99
CA MET A 25 -4.13 -2.24 -35.31
C MET A 25 -5.12 -1.20 -35.83
N THR A 26 -5.86 -0.58 -34.90
CA THR A 26 -6.90 0.47 -35.09
C THR A 26 -8.37 0.01 -35.16
N CYS A 27 -8.99 -0.16 -33.98
CA CYS A 27 -10.41 0.07 -33.65
C CYS A 27 -10.50 -0.09 -32.12
N ALA A 28 -10.90 0.85 -31.26
CA ALA A 28 -11.74 2.01 -31.45
C ALA A 28 -11.35 3.12 -30.45
N PHE A 29 -11.04 4.30 -30.99
CA PHE A 29 -11.39 5.55 -30.33
C PHE A 29 -12.88 5.82 -30.60
N LEU A 30 -13.51 6.54 -29.67
CA LEU A 30 -14.89 7.08 -29.70
C LEU A 30 -15.96 6.26 -28.96
N MET A 31 -15.88 6.26 -27.63
CA MET A 31 -17.06 6.37 -26.78
C MET A 31 -16.88 7.66 -25.95
N HIS A 32 -17.48 8.77 -26.42
CA HIS A 32 -17.61 10.00 -25.64
C HIS A 32 -18.97 10.00 -24.94
N GLY A 33 -18.95 10.25 -23.63
CA GLY A 33 -20.04 10.91 -22.92
C GLY A 33 -20.66 10.11 -21.77
N CYS A 34 -20.18 10.31 -20.53
CA CYS A 34 -20.87 11.13 -19.54
C CYS A 34 -20.17 11.08 -18.17
N SER A 35 -19.71 12.27 -17.73
CA SER A 35 -19.59 12.77 -16.37
C SER A 35 -19.62 11.80 -15.17
N SER A 36 -18.47 11.63 -14.51
CA SER A 36 -18.29 12.19 -13.16
C SER A 36 -16.80 12.33 -12.85
N SER A 37 -16.41 13.56 -12.52
CA SER A 37 -15.05 13.96 -12.18
C SER A 37 -14.64 13.35 -10.83
N ALA A 38 -13.80 12.33 -10.86
CA ALA A 38 -12.93 11.98 -9.73
C ALA A 38 -11.51 12.46 -10.05
N HIS A 39 -11.32 13.77 -9.95
CA HIS A 39 -10.03 14.42 -10.06
C HIS A 39 -9.14 14.00 -8.88
N GLN A 40 -8.46 12.86 -9.01
CA GLN A 40 -7.45 12.43 -8.06
C GLN A 40 -6.17 13.24 -8.34
N LYS A 41 -6.08 14.42 -7.70
CA LYS A 41 -4.88 15.27 -7.77
C LYS A 41 -3.72 14.54 -7.09
N ASN A 42 -2.84 13.96 -7.90
CA ASN A 42 -1.52 13.52 -7.45
C ASN A 42 -0.70 14.80 -7.17
N TYR A 43 -0.67 15.25 -5.92
CA TYR A 43 0.15 16.39 -5.53
C TYR A 43 1.64 16.05 -5.73
N HIS A 44 2.40 16.96 -6.33
CA HIS A 44 3.84 16.81 -6.51
C HIS A 44 4.54 17.56 -5.39
N ASN A 45 5.37 16.86 -4.63
CA ASN A 45 6.48 17.49 -3.93
C ASN A 45 7.75 16.85 -4.53
N ASN A 46 8.52 17.63 -5.29
CA ASN A 46 9.80 17.24 -5.88
C ASN A 46 9.79 16.01 -6.82
N GLY A 47 8.76 15.84 -7.66
CA GLY A 47 8.74 14.82 -8.73
C GLY A 47 8.56 13.37 -8.27
N LYS A 48 8.41 13.10 -6.96
CA LYS A 48 8.15 11.76 -6.42
C LYS A 48 6.64 11.53 -6.32
N LEU A 49 6.13 10.49 -7.01
CA LEU A 49 4.72 10.10 -6.98
C LEU A 49 4.23 10.00 -5.53
N ILE A 50 3.15 10.70 -5.18
CA ILE A 50 2.44 10.45 -3.93
C ILE A 50 1.96 9.01 -3.96
N GLN A 51 2.53 8.20 -3.07
CA GLN A 51 1.99 6.88 -2.82
C GLN A 51 0.61 7.07 -2.20
N ASN A 52 -0.41 6.50 -2.83
CA ASN A 52 -1.74 6.36 -2.24
C ASN A 52 -1.62 5.44 -1.02
N VAL A 53 -1.24 6.02 0.13
CA VAL A 53 -1.12 5.32 1.40
C VAL A 53 -2.37 5.58 2.22
N SER A 54 -2.89 4.51 2.81
CA SER A 54 -3.93 4.59 3.83
C SER A 54 -3.51 3.75 5.04
N ALA A 55 -3.77 4.27 6.23
CA ALA A 55 -3.52 3.55 7.47
C ALA A 55 -4.59 3.85 8.52
N ASP A 56 -4.88 2.87 9.35
CA ASP A 56 -5.72 2.99 10.54
C ASP A 56 -5.11 2.12 11.65
N PHE A 57 -4.50 2.79 12.63
CA PHE A 57 -3.93 2.17 13.81
C PHE A 57 -4.74 2.58 15.03
N ARG A 58 -5.16 1.59 15.82
CA ARG A 58 -5.97 1.81 17.02
C ARG A 58 -5.49 0.92 18.15
N VAL A 59 -5.48 1.46 19.35
CA VAL A 59 -5.20 0.71 20.58
C VAL A 59 -5.95 1.36 21.72
N GLY A 60 -6.58 0.55 22.57
CA GLY A 60 -7.34 1.03 23.70
C GLY A 60 -8.05 -0.09 24.44
N GLY A 61 -8.49 0.21 25.66
CA GLY A 61 -9.27 -0.67 26.52
C GLY A 61 -10.26 0.14 27.34
N PHE A 62 -11.20 -0.55 27.99
CA PHE A 62 -12.31 0.08 28.72
C PHE A 62 -11.84 1.13 29.75
N PHE A 63 -10.81 0.81 30.53
CA PHE A 63 -10.27 1.69 31.57
C PHE A 63 -9.15 2.63 31.09
N GLY A 64 -8.71 2.50 29.83
CA GLY A 64 -7.52 3.19 29.32
C GLY A 64 -7.83 4.31 28.34
N THR A 65 -6.79 5.05 27.97
CA THR A 65 -6.86 5.93 26.81
C THR A 65 -6.94 5.09 25.54
N THR A 66 -7.87 5.42 24.66
CA THR A 66 -7.88 4.92 23.29
C THR A 66 -7.13 5.89 22.40
N TYR A 67 -6.17 5.38 21.62
CA TYR A 67 -5.40 6.13 20.66
C TYR A 67 -5.84 5.75 19.24
N VAL A 68 -5.96 6.74 18.37
CA VAL A 68 -6.32 6.53 16.96
C VAL A 68 -5.35 7.32 16.09
N VAL A 69 -4.68 6.63 15.18
CA VAL A 69 -3.84 7.20 14.13
C VAL A 69 -4.42 6.82 12.78
N LYS A 70 -4.62 7.80 11.91
CA LYS A 70 -5.05 7.59 10.52
C LYS A 70 -4.07 8.26 9.58
N ILE A 71 -3.78 7.61 8.46
CA ILE A 71 -3.06 8.22 7.34
C ILE A 71 -3.96 8.17 6.13
N LYS A 72 -4.15 9.30 5.46
CA LYS A 72 -4.83 9.40 4.17
C LYS A 72 -4.22 10.54 3.38
N ASP A 73 -3.88 10.29 2.12
CA ASP A 73 -3.32 11.30 1.22
C ASP A 73 -2.09 12.01 1.84
N ASN A 74 -1.19 11.22 2.45
CA ASN A 74 -0.01 11.66 3.23
C ASN A 74 -0.30 12.53 4.46
N VAL A 75 -1.56 12.73 4.84
CA VAL A 75 -1.92 13.43 6.07
C VAL A 75 -2.08 12.40 7.18
N LEU A 76 -1.21 12.48 8.18
CA LEU A 76 -1.38 11.79 9.44
C LEU A 76 -2.33 12.59 10.31
N SER A 77 -3.36 11.93 10.84
CA SER A 77 -4.30 12.45 11.83
C SER A 77 -4.23 11.59 13.09
N TYR A 78 -4.05 12.22 14.24
CA TYR A 78 -3.98 11.57 15.56
C TYR A 78 -5.01 12.17 16.51
N ARG A 79 -5.64 11.32 17.32
CA ARG A 79 -6.47 11.76 18.46
C ARG A 79 -6.51 10.70 19.55
N THR A 80 -6.99 11.12 20.71
CA THR A 80 -7.24 10.23 21.86
C THR A 80 -8.68 10.30 22.31
N TYR A 81 -9.13 9.25 22.98
CA TYR A 81 -10.36 9.21 23.75
C TYR A 81 -10.07 8.68 25.15
N LYS A 82 -10.54 9.36 26.19
CA LYS A 82 -10.40 8.94 27.59
C LYS A 82 -11.62 9.42 28.37
N GLN A 83 -12.26 8.51 29.11
CA GLN A 83 -13.35 8.84 30.05
C GLN A 83 -14.45 9.73 29.45
N GLY A 84 -14.96 9.39 28.26
CA GLY A 84 -16.01 10.17 27.59
C GLY A 84 -15.50 11.37 26.78
N VAL A 85 -14.25 11.79 26.95
CA VAL A 85 -13.68 12.97 26.27
C VAL A 85 -12.86 12.54 25.06
N THR A 86 -13.18 13.11 23.90
CA THR A 86 -12.41 12.94 22.66
C THR A 86 -11.57 14.20 22.42
N SER A 87 -10.27 14.04 22.17
CA SER A 87 -9.43 15.17 21.77
C SER A 87 -9.71 15.60 20.33
N GLU A 88 -9.43 16.87 20.04
CA GLU A 88 -9.37 17.35 18.66
C GLU A 88 -8.33 16.59 17.82
N TRP A 89 -8.56 16.54 16.52
CA TRP A 89 -7.62 15.93 15.58
C TRP A 89 -6.35 16.77 15.45
N GLN A 90 -5.23 16.15 15.81
CA GLN A 90 -3.90 16.68 15.54
C GLN A 90 -3.44 16.17 14.17
N LYS A 91 -3.08 17.07 13.25
CA LYS A 91 -2.70 16.71 11.88
C LYS A 91 -1.26 17.09 11.59
N GLN A 92 -0.60 16.29 10.76
CA GLN A 92 0.68 16.64 10.14
C GLN A 92 0.80 15.99 8.76
N THR A 93 1.54 16.63 7.88
CA THR A 93 1.90 16.06 6.58
C THR A 93 3.11 15.16 6.72
N LEU A 94 3.05 13.97 6.16
CA LEU A 94 4.17 13.04 6.05
C LEU A 94 4.91 13.28 4.74
N SER A 95 6.22 13.28 4.79
CA SER A 95 7.08 13.25 3.62
C SER A 95 7.10 11.85 2.99
N ALA A 96 7.57 11.75 1.75
CA ALA A 96 7.80 10.45 1.13
C ALA A 96 8.83 9.61 1.89
N GLU A 97 9.81 10.26 2.52
CA GLU A 97 10.82 9.61 3.36
C GLU A 97 10.20 9.02 4.63
N ASP A 98 9.26 9.72 5.28
CA ASP A 98 8.55 9.20 6.46
C ASP A 98 7.78 7.92 6.13
N ILE A 99 7.12 7.90 4.97
CA ILE A 99 6.40 6.72 4.47
C ILE A 99 7.37 5.58 4.19
N GLU A 100 8.50 5.85 3.52
CA GLU A 100 9.51 4.82 3.23
C GLU A 100 10.13 4.24 4.50
N LYS A 101 10.42 5.07 5.50
CA LYS A 101 10.93 4.60 6.80
C LYS A 101 9.89 3.74 7.53
N LEU A 102 8.62 4.14 7.51
CA LEU A 102 7.53 3.36 8.09
C LEU A 102 7.40 1.97 7.45
N GLU A 103 7.38 1.91 6.12
CA GLU A 103 7.29 0.64 5.40
C GLU A 103 8.52 -0.24 5.59
N SER A 104 9.71 0.36 5.59
CA SER A 104 10.96 -0.36 5.89
C SER A 104 10.90 -0.97 7.28
N LYS A 105 10.36 -0.23 8.27
CA LYS A 105 10.19 -0.75 9.63
C LYS A 105 9.19 -1.90 9.70
N PHE A 106 8.10 -1.85 8.93
CA PHE A 106 7.16 -2.97 8.85
C PHE A 106 7.79 -4.23 8.27
N ILE A 107 8.67 -4.10 7.28
CA ILE A 107 9.39 -5.23 6.69
C ILE A 107 10.43 -5.77 7.67
N GLU A 108 11.23 -4.90 8.28
CA GLU A 108 12.27 -5.26 9.25
C GLU A 108 11.70 -6.03 10.46
N LEU A 109 10.55 -5.61 10.97
CA LEU A 109 9.88 -6.23 12.12
C LEU A 109 8.89 -7.34 11.76
N ASP A 110 8.88 -7.75 10.49
CA ASP A 110 8.01 -8.78 9.93
C ASP A 110 6.50 -8.55 10.18
N VAL A 111 6.07 -7.29 10.26
CA VAL A 111 4.67 -6.89 10.49
C VAL A 111 3.79 -7.30 9.31
N VAL A 112 4.37 -7.38 8.11
CA VAL A 112 3.71 -7.83 6.89
C VAL A 112 3.22 -9.27 6.96
N ASN A 113 3.83 -10.11 7.81
CA ASN A 113 3.49 -11.52 7.97
C ASN A 113 2.77 -11.83 9.28
N TRP A 114 2.35 -10.80 10.04
CA TRP A 114 1.52 -11.00 11.21
C TRP A 114 0.22 -11.74 10.87
N ASP A 115 -0.21 -12.61 11.79
CA ASP A 115 -1.51 -13.25 11.71
C ASP A 115 -2.61 -12.20 11.67
N LYS A 116 -3.73 -12.57 11.03
CA LYS A 116 -4.89 -11.69 10.95
C LYS A 116 -5.47 -11.36 12.34
N GLN A 117 -5.31 -12.26 13.31
CA GLN A 117 -5.94 -12.16 14.63
C GLN A 117 -5.09 -12.74 15.76
N TYR A 118 -4.95 -12.00 16.86
CA TYR A 118 -4.32 -12.42 18.10
C TYR A 118 -5.31 -12.27 19.26
N ILE A 119 -5.99 -13.34 19.63
CA ILE A 119 -7.04 -13.32 20.67
C ILE A 119 -6.61 -14.14 21.88
N ASN A 120 -6.67 -13.55 23.07
CA ASN A 120 -6.67 -14.29 24.33
C ASN A 120 -8.10 -14.33 24.89
N PRO A 121 -8.79 -15.49 24.82
CA PRO A 121 -10.19 -15.60 25.24
C PRO A 121 -10.37 -15.55 26.76
N ASN A 122 -9.30 -15.77 27.53
CA ASN A 122 -9.37 -15.85 28.99
C ASN A 122 -9.39 -14.48 29.68
N ILE A 123 -9.32 -13.38 28.91
CA ILE A 123 -9.36 -12.01 29.42
C ILE A 123 -10.58 -11.31 28.79
N MET A 124 -11.60 -11.07 29.62
CA MET A 124 -12.85 -10.44 29.21
C MET A 124 -12.65 -8.96 28.88
N ASP A 125 -12.14 -8.21 29.87
CA ASP A 125 -11.86 -6.78 29.79
C ASP A 125 -10.36 -6.55 29.71
N GLY A 126 -9.93 -5.79 28.71
CA GLY A 126 -8.53 -5.46 28.55
C GLY A 126 -8.30 -4.60 27.33
N THR A 127 -7.13 -4.77 26.71
CA THR A 127 -6.69 -3.96 25.59
C THR A 127 -7.00 -4.66 24.27
N ASN A 128 -7.67 -3.91 23.39
CA ASN A 128 -7.83 -4.25 22.00
C ASN A 128 -6.90 -3.38 21.16
N TRP A 129 -6.42 -3.95 20.06
CA TRP A 129 -5.62 -3.23 19.09
C TRP A 129 -5.97 -3.64 17.66
N PHE A 130 -5.68 -2.75 16.73
CA PHE A 130 -5.94 -2.91 15.32
C PHE A 130 -4.88 -2.16 14.52
N ILE A 131 -4.34 -2.83 13.50
CA ILE A 131 -3.44 -2.24 12.51
C ILE A 131 -3.98 -2.59 11.14
N GLN A 132 -4.28 -1.56 10.36
CA GLN A 132 -4.48 -1.67 8.93
C GLN A 132 -3.58 -0.67 8.21
N TYR A 133 -2.88 -1.16 7.19
CA TYR A 133 -2.05 -0.34 6.34
C TYR A 133 -2.18 -0.83 4.90
N SER A 134 -2.23 0.09 3.95
CA SER A 134 -2.22 -0.24 2.54
C SER A 134 -1.45 0.82 1.76
N SER A 135 -0.52 0.35 0.95
CA SER A 135 0.14 1.10 -0.11
C SER A 135 0.17 0.26 -1.39
N LYS A 136 0.96 0.69 -2.38
CA LYS A 136 1.24 -0.13 -3.57
C LYS A 136 2.13 -1.35 -3.26
N ARG A 137 2.97 -1.26 -2.22
CA ARG A 137 4.00 -2.27 -1.91
C ARG A 137 3.53 -3.27 -0.86
N ILE A 138 2.83 -2.78 0.16
CA ILE A 138 2.47 -3.60 1.32
C ILE A 138 1.00 -3.45 1.69
N LYS A 139 0.43 -4.53 2.21
CA LYS A 139 -0.92 -4.57 2.78
C LYS A 139 -0.86 -5.32 4.09
N ILE A 140 -1.31 -4.68 5.16
CA ILE A 140 -1.35 -5.23 6.51
C ILE A 140 -2.77 -5.09 7.02
N LYS A 141 -3.29 -6.16 7.62
CA LYS A 141 -4.54 -6.12 8.39
C LYS A 141 -4.47 -7.15 9.51
N SER A 142 -4.22 -6.66 10.72
CA SER A 142 -4.14 -7.48 11.91
C SER A 142 -4.87 -6.81 13.07
N ARG A 143 -5.37 -7.63 13.99
CA ARG A 143 -6.07 -7.18 15.19
C ARG A 143 -5.75 -8.10 16.35
N GLY A 144 -5.92 -7.59 17.56
CA GLY A 144 -5.86 -8.46 18.72
C GLY A 144 -6.67 -7.96 19.90
N LYS A 145 -6.91 -8.91 20.81
CA LYS A 145 -7.56 -8.73 22.11
C LYS A 145 -6.69 -9.44 23.12
N ASN A 146 -5.96 -8.66 23.93
CA ASN A 146 -5.09 -9.15 25.01
C ASN A 146 -4.02 -10.19 24.59
N LYS A 147 -3.70 -10.27 23.30
CA LYS A 147 -2.61 -11.08 22.74
C LYS A 147 -1.93 -10.25 21.65
N TYR A 148 -0.62 -10.40 21.54
CA TYR A 148 0.22 -9.55 20.71
C TYR A 148 1.30 -10.40 20.02
N PRO A 149 1.70 -10.08 18.78
CA PRO A 149 2.91 -10.62 18.18
C PRO A 149 4.17 -10.08 18.89
N ASP A 150 5.27 -10.79 18.78
CA ASP A 150 6.52 -10.46 19.48
C ASP A 150 7.04 -9.06 19.13
N SER A 151 6.92 -8.64 17.87
CA SER A 151 7.35 -7.31 17.41
C SER A 151 6.34 -6.18 17.69
N TYR A 152 5.21 -6.46 18.34
CA TYR A 152 4.16 -5.47 18.60
C TYR A 152 4.67 -4.23 19.34
N LYS A 153 5.38 -4.44 20.45
CA LYS A 153 5.89 -3.32 21.26
C LYS A 153 6.87 -2.45 20.47
N SER A 154 7.71 -3.08 19.63
CA SER A 154 8.68 -2.39 18.79
C SER A 154 8.00 -1.48 17.78
N ILE A 155 6.92 -1.94 17.13
CA ILE A 155 6.21 -1.09 16.17
C ILE A 155 5.39 0.03 16.84
N MET A 156 4.76 -0.22 17.99
CA MET A 156 4.07 0.84 18.75
C MET A 156 5.05 1.93 19.18
N THR A 157 6.24 1.53 19.68
CA THR A 157 7.31 2.45 20.06
C THR A 157 7.78 3.29 18.88
N TYR A 158 7.98 2.68 17.72
CA TYR A 158 8.36 3.38 16.50
C TYR A 158 7.30 4.41 16.07
N LEU A 159 6.02 4.01 16.06
CA LEU A 159 4.92 4.92 15.74
C LEU A 159 4.86 6.10 16.69
N SER A 160 5.03 5.88 18.00
CA SER A 160 5.05 6.94 19.00
C SER A 160 6.23 7.90 18.83
N LYS A 161 7.45 7.36 18.78
CA LYS A 161 8.67 8.19 18.79
C LYS A 161 8.91 8.88 17.46
N GLU A 162 8.90 8.12 16.36
CA GLU A 162 9.30 8.62 15.05
C GLU A 162 8.12 9.26 14.33
N LEU A 163 7.02 8.51 14.18
CA LEU A 163 5.91 8.96 13.34
C LEU A 163 5.06 10.04 14.02
N LEU A 164 4.84 9.92 15.33
CA LEU A 164 4.03 10.85 16.12
C LEU A 164 4.85 11.87 16.92
N LYS A 165 6.16 11.93 16.70
CA LYS A 165 7.07 12.92 17.30
C LYS A 165 6.99 12.93 18.83
N GLY A 166 7.01 11.74 19.42
CA GLY A 166 6.99 11.53 20.87
C GLY A 166 5.61 11.54 21.52
N LYS A 167 4.52 11.73 20.77
CA LYS A 167 3.16 11.58 21.33
C LYS A 167 2.90 10.11 21.69
N PRO A 168 2.18 9.85 22.79
CA PRO A 168 1.91 8.49 23.24
C PRO A 168 1.11 7.69 22.21
N PHE A 169 1.49 6.44 21.99
CA PHE A 169 0.74 5.48 21.19
C PHE A 169 1.04 4.05 21.67
N ALA A 170 0.09 3.53 22.47
CA ALA A 170 0.20 2.40 23.40
C ALA A 170 1.27 2.57 24.49
#